data_AF-A0A2S3QE02-F1
#
_entry.id   AF-A0A2S3QE02-F1
#
_cell.length_a   1.000
_cell.length_b   1.000
_cell.length_c   1.000
_cell.angle_alpha   90.00
_cell.angle_beta   90.00
_cell.angle_gamma   90.00
#
_symmetry.space_group_name_H-M   'P 1'
#
loop_
_entity.id
_entity.type
_entity.pdbx_description
1 polymer ?
#
loop_
_entity_poly.entity_id
_entity_poly.type
_entity_poly.pdbx_seq_one_letter_code
_entity_poly.pdbx_strand_id
1 'polypeptide(L)'
;MATTLTDLDQVLNNILPKDRLIHRDMQNHLDALIKPPGSLGRLERLACQLASAERTLRPAVDPAITLIYAGDHGVASLGVSQYPASVTAQMLSAYQHQFAAISVLARHAGSVVKVIDVGVNGEWTNDDRDKIVVSQKIRPGTRNFVDESAMTPDECLMALTIGIQRAEAAHAQGYRAILLGEVGIGNTTIAAALASALLNESPRTMTGHGTGIDQDHWEHKIRTVEAALKRHHRPDLEPFDVLTRLGGYEVAAMVGTILGAAQHHIVTILDGYLTGVAALLAVRLAPAAVDYLVASHQSAEPGHGRVLSALGLNPLLEWGLRLGEGSGAALALPLLRQACAIASEMATFEEAGLTETPAPLESPWAITRHQFSWPERAAVYRAIESRRDIRQFRSDPVPPEILERLLWAAHHAPSVGFSQPWDFILITDPAIKQQLKSLADRERQVQKLYFDDDRAQQFLQLKLEGLLEAPIVLVITANLERGGPEVLGRHTMEETTLYSAVCAVQNLWLAARAEGVAVGWVSLFEPRHLRQVLEIPPGIQPVAVLCVGYTDHFPPEPQLKTVRWADALAVKELVHWQTWTGTTPPTL
;
A
#
# COMPACT_ATOMS: atom_id res chain seq x y z
N MET A 1 37.76 -6.79 2.29
CA MET A 1 37.83 -7.15 0.86
C MET A 1 36.82 -6.28 0.14
N ALA A 2 37.10 -5.82 -1.08
CA ALA A 2 36.15 -5.00 -1.83
C ALA A 2 34.95 -5.87 -2.21
N THR A 3 33.79 -5.58 -1.63
CA THR A 3 32.51 -6.19 -2.00
C THR A 3 32.22 -5.86 -3.45
N THR A 4 31.88 -6.87 -4.22
CA THR A 4 31.47 -6.76 -5.61
C THR A 4 29.95 -6.67 -5.71
N LEU A 5 29.41 -6.25 -6.86
CA LEU A 5 27.96 -6.31 -7.10
C LEU A 5 27.41 -7.74 -6.89
N THR A 6 28.22 -8.76 -7.17
CA THR A 6 27.89 -10.17 -6.94
C THR A 6 27.67 -10.51 -5.46
N ASP A 7 28.39 -9.86 -4.56
CA ASP A 7 28.21 -10.06 -3.11
C ASP A 7 26.90 -9.40 -2.62
N LEU A 8 26.53 -8.25 -3.19
CA LEU A 8 25.23 -7.62 -2.92
C LEU A 8 24.08 -8.51 -3.43
N ASP A 9 24.19 -9.05 -4.64
CA ASP A 9 23.18 -9.98 -5.18
C ASP A 9 23.01 -11.21 -4.28
N GLN A 10 24.09 -11.72 -3.70
CA GLN A 10 24.01 -12.83 -2.75
C GLN A 10 23.23 -12.45 -1.48
N VAL A 11 23.48 -11.25 -0.93
CA VAL A 11 22.72 -10.72 0.21
C VAL A 11 21.24 -10.61 -0.13
N LEU A 12 20.90 -10.00 -1.27
CA LEU A 12 19.51 -9.82 -1.71
C LEU A 12 18.78 -11.16 -1.85
N ASN A 13 19.42 -12.16 -2.46
CA ASN A 13 18.84 -13.49 -2.67
C ASN A 13 18.64 -14.30 -1.37
N ASN A 14 19.37 -13.97 -0.31
CA ASN A 14 19.25 -14.64 0.99
C ASN A 14 18.13 -14.04 1.87
N ILE A 15 17.53 -12.91 1.49
CA ILE A 15 16.44 -12.31 2.26
C ILE A 15 15.16 -13.09 1.99
N LEU A 16 14.72 -13.85 3.00
CA LEU A 16 13.48 -14.62 2.92
C LEU A 16 12.28 -13.76 3.34
N PRO A 17 11.08 -13.97 2.78
CA PRO A 17 9.86 -13.38 3.34
C PRO A 17 9.60 -13.90 4.75
N LYS A 18 8.74 -13.19 5.51
CA LYS A 18 8.32 -13.66 6.85
C LYS A 18 7.73 -15.06 6.81
N ASP A 19 7.89 -15.77 7.92
CA ASP A 19 7.28 -17.08 8.09
C ASP A 19 5.79 -16.95 8.40
N ARG A 20 4.96 -17.29 7.41
CA ARG A 20 3.49 -17.22 7.52
C ARG A 20 2.91 -18.29 8.45
N LEU A 21 3.60 -19.42 8.65
CA LEU A 21 3.16 -20.44 9.59
C LEU A 21 3.42 -19.97 11.02
N ILE A 22 4.62 -19.45 11.30
CA ILE A 22 4.93 -18.86 12.61
C ILE A 22 4.01 -17.68 12.93
N HIS A 23 3.70 -16.84 11.94
CA HIS A 23 2.74 -15.75 12.12
C HIS A 23 1.37 -16.27 12.59
N ARG A 24 0.84 -17.29 11.92
CA ARG A 24 -0.44 -17.92 12.27
C ARG A 24 -0.37 -18.58 13.65
N ASP A 25 0.70 -19.31 13.92
CA ASP A 25 0.84 -20.06 15.16
C ASP A 25 1.04 -19.10 16.36
N MET A 26 1.72 -17.97 16.16
CA MET A 26 1.78 -16.88 17.13
C MET A 26 0.40 -16.25 17.36
N GLN A 27 -0.39 -16.00 16.32
CA GLN A 27 -1.75 -15.47 16.50
C GLN A 27 -2.62 -16.44 17.32
N ASN A 28 -2.56 -17.75 17.01
CA ASN A 28 -3.29 -18.77 17.78
C ASN A 28 -2.84 -18.79 19.26
N HIS A 29 -1.54 -18.65 19.51
CA HIS A 29 -0.99 -18.53 20.87
C HIS A 29 -1.53 -17.28 21.59
N LEU A 30 -1.48 -16.11 20.94
CA LEU A 30 -1.98 -14.86 21.49
C LEU A 30 -3.48 -14.89 21.77
N ASP A 31 -4.27 -15.59 20.95
CA ASP A 31 -5.72 -15.76 21.15
C ASP A 31 -6.04 -16.68 22.34
N ALA A 32 -5.11 -17.56 22.73
CA ALA A 32 -5.25 -18.47 23.86
C ALA A 32 -4.80 -17.86 25.21
N LEU A 33 -4.12 -16.71 25.20
CA LEU A 33 -3.69 -15.97 26.39
C LEU A 33 -4.88 -15.55 27.26
N ILE A 34 -4.69 -15.38 28.57
CA ILE A 34 -5.72 -14.99 29.57
C ILE A 34 -6.17 -13.54 29.38
N LYS A 35 -6.83 -13.28 28.26
CA LYS A 35 -7.41 -12.01 27.83
C LYS A 35 -8.48 -12.32 26.80
N PRO A 36 -9.47 -11.44 26.59
CA PRO A 36 -10.32 -11.55 25.43
C PRO A 36 -9.47 -11.49 24.14
N PRO A 37 -9.69 -12.38 23.16
CA PRO A 37 -8.97 -12.35 21.89
C PRO A 37 -8.99 -10.97 21.23
N GLY A 38 -7.83 -10.52 20.74
CA GLY A 38 -7.66 -9.19 20.12
C GLY A 38 -7.66 -7.98 21.05
N SER A 39 -7.87 -8.14 22.37
CA SER A 39 -7.97 -7.01 23.33
C SER A 39 -6.70 -6.16 23.45
N LEU A 40 -5.51 -6.68 23.11
CA LEU A 40 -4.26 -5.90 23.10
C LEU A 40 -3.97 -5.24 21.74
N GLY A 41 -4.86 -5.39 20.76
CA GLY A 41 -4.90 -4.62 19.53
C GLY A 41 -3.58 -4.62 18.73
N ARG A 42 -2.92 -3.46 18.63
CA ARG A 42 -1.66 -3.32 17.85
C ARG A 42 -0.50 -4.08 18.46
N LEU A 43 -0.50 -4.33 19.76
CA LEU A 43 0.59 -5.04 20.44
C LEU A 43 0.64 -6.51 19.99
N GLU A 44 -0.52 -7.15 19.79
CA GLU A 44 -0.61 -8.52 19.25
C GLU A 44 -0.07 -8.60 17.83
N ARG A 45 -0.45 -7.63 16.98
CA ARG A 45 0.08 -7.54 15.61
C ARG A 45 1.59 -7.36 15.58
N LEU A 46 2.13 -6.56 16.49
CA LEU A 46 3.57 -6.38 16.64
C LEU A 46 4.23 -7.70 17.07
N ALA A 47 3.69 -8.41 18.04
CA ALA A 47 4.18 -9.74 18.43
C ALA A 47 4.17 -10.74 17.27
N CYS A 48 3.08 -10.83 16.50
CA CYS A 48 3.00 -11.67 15.30
C CYS A 48 4.02 -11.28 14.23
N GLN A 49 4.24 -9.97 14.02
CA GLN A 49 5.25 -9.49 13.08
C GLN A 49 6.65 -9.93 13.52
N LEU A 50 7.04 -9.63 14.76
CA LEU A 50 8.34 -9.98 15.33
C LEU A 50 8.58 -11.50 15.29
N ALA A 51 7.59 -12.29 15.70
CA ALA A 51 7.64 -13.76 15.66
C ALA A 51 7.88 -14.28 14.24
N SER A 52 7.15 -13.75 13.26
CA SER A 52 7.25 -14.18 11.87
C SER A 52 8.55 -13.75 11.18
N ALA A 53 9.10 -12.60 11.58
CA ALA A 53 10.39 -12.11 11.09
C ALA A 53 11.54 -12.94 11.69
N GLU A 54 11.53 -13.16 13.00
CA GLU A 54 12.56 -13.92 13.73
C GLU A 54 12.38 -15.45 13.61
N ARG A 55 11.27 -15.90 13.01
CA ARG A 55 10.91 -17.31 12.80
C ARG A 55 10.85 -18.13 14.09
N THR A 56 10.27 -17.54 15.12
CA THR A 56 10.15 -18.16 16.46
C THR A 56 8.85 -17.74 17.15
N LEU A 57 8.29 -18.64 17.95
CA LEU A 57 7.17 -18.31 18.84
C LEU A 57 7.60 -17.61 20.14
N ARG A 58 8.90 -17.36 20.32
CA ARG A 58 9.46 -16.59 21.43
C ARG A 58 10.27 -15.43 20.85
N PRO A 59 9.64 -14.44 20.21
CA PRO A 59 10.34 -13.30 19.66
C PRO A 59 11.02 -12.52 20.77
N ALA A 60 12.19 -11.96 20.49
CA ALA A 60 12.93 -11.14 21.45
C ALA A 60 13.71 -10.08 20.70
N VAL A 61 13.62 -8.83 21.16
CA VAL A 61 14.36 -7.68 20.60
C VAL A 61 15.60 -7.30 21.40
N ASP A 62 15.93 -8.04 22.45
CA ASP A 62 17.13 -7.85 23.27
C ASP A 62 18.18 -8.96 23.04
N PRO A 63 19.48 -8.62 23.04
CA PRO A 63 20.02 -7.27 23.17
C PRO A 63 19.76 -6.42 21.92
N ALA A 64 19.61 -5.10 22.10
CA ALA A 64 19.40 -4.14 21.02
C ALA A 64 20.62 -3.21 20.84
N ILE A 65 20.88 -2.82 19.59
CA ILE A 65 21.94 -1.87 19.23
C ILE A 65 21.37 -0.72 18.40
N THR A 66 21.76 0.50 18.73
CA THR A 66 21.51 1.71 17.95
C THR A 66 22.71 2.01 17.08
N LEU A 67 22.51 1.99 15.76
CA LEU A 67 23.52 2.33 14.77
C LEU A 67 23.18 3.68 14.16
N ILE A 68 24.03 4.67 14.40
CA ILE A 68 23.90 6.02 13.85
C ILE A 68 24.93 6.20 12.75
N TYR A 69 24.50 6.49 11.53
CA TYR A 69 25.41 6.77 10.43
C TYR A 69 25.60 8.28 10.24
N ALA A 70 26.86 8.72 10.23
CA ALA A 70 27.22 10.12 10.12
C ALA A 70 27.88 10.42 8.77
N GLY A 71 27.35 11.43 8.06
CA GLY A 71 27.85 11.86 6.75
C GLY A 71 27.51 13.31 6.47
N ASP A 72 28.40 14.01 5.76
CA ASP A 72 28.14 15.37 5.28
C ASP A 72 27.78 15.39 3.79
N HIS A 73 27.16 16.49 3.36
CA HIS A 73 26.54 16.57 2.04
C HIS A 73 27.00 17.80 1.26
N GLY A 74 27.38 17.61 0.00
CA GLY A 74 27.73 18.74 -0.87
C GLY A 74 26.60 19.75 -1.03
N VAL A 75 25.33 19.30 -0.99
CA VAL A 75 24.15 20.17 -1.07
C VAL A 75 24.02 21.13 0.12
N ALA A 76 24.65 20.82 1.27
CA ALA A 76 24.65 21.70 2.43
C ALA A 76 25.27 23.07 2.13
N SER A 77 26.23 23.14 1.19
CA SER A 77 26.86 24.39 0.76
C SER A 77 25.88 25.39 0.13
N LEU A 78 24.69 24.94 -0.29
CA LEU A 78 23.64 25.77 -0.85
C LEU A 78 22.74 26.45 0.19
N GLY A 79 23.03 26.33 1.49
CA GLY A 79 22.23 26.99 2.53
C GLY A 79 20.85 26.35 2.75
N VAL A 80 20.75 25.02 2.59
CA VAL A 80 19.51 24.25 2.76
C VAL A 80 19.20 23.87 4.22
N SER A 81 20.03 24.31 5.16
CA SER A 81 19.89 24.07 6.60
C SER A 81 20.16 25.37 7.37
N GLN A 82 19.54 25.48 8.56
CA GLN A 82 19.80 26.59 9.47
C GLN A 82 21.19 26.50 10.13
N TYR A 83 21.74 25.29 10.22
CA TYR A 83 23.02 25.05 10.89
C TYR A 83 24.17 24.95 9.88
N PRO A 84 25.38 25.42 10.24
CA PRO A 84 26.55 25.23 9.38
C PRO A 84 26.98 23.77 9.34
N ALA A 85 27.59 23.33 8.23
CA ALA A 85 28.03 21.94 8.05
C ALA A 85 29.00 21.44 9.14
N SER A 86 29.74 22.34 9.79
CA SER A 86 30.63 22.00 10.91
C SER A 86 29.90 21.40 12.13
N VAL A 87 28.58 21.56 12.24
CA VAL A 87 27.79 20.96 13.33
C VAL A 87 27.81 19.43 13.29
N THR A 88 27.87 18.79 12.11
CA THR A 88 27.93 17.32 12.01
C THR A 88 29.16 16.78 12.76
N ALA A 89 30.33 17.38 12.56
CA ALA A 89 31.56 16.99 13.26
C ALA A 89 31.49 17.26 14.77
N GLN A 90 30.82 18.35 15.20
CA GLN A 90 30.61 18.65 16.62
C GLN A 90 29.71 17.61 17.29
N MET A 91 28.70 17.10 16.58
CA MET A 91 27.81 16.05 17.08
C MET A 91 28.55 14.74 17.35
N LEU A 92 29.60 14.39 16.60
CA LEU A 92 30.44 13.22 16.90
C LEU A 92 31.03 13.29 18.31
N SER A 93 31.46 14.48 18.75
CA SER A 93 31.90 14.70 20.12
C SER A 93 30.76 14.51 21.13
N ALA A 94 29.56 15.01 20.84
CA ALA A 94 28.40 14.84 21.71
C ALA A 94 28.01 13.36 21.89
N TYR A 95 28.10 12.54 20.84
CA TYR A 95 27.88 11.09 20.94
C TYR A 95 28.97 10.39 21.72
N GLN A 96 30.24 10.74 21.49
CA GLN A 96 31.38 10.18 22.21
C GLN A 96 31.26 10.42 23.72
N HIS A 97 30.76 11.59 24.13
CA HIS A 97 30.50 11.92 25.53
C HIS A 97 29.10 11.50 26.03
N GLN A 98 28.26 10.91 25.17
CA GLN A 98 26.91 10.44 25.49
C GLN A 98 25.93 11.52 26.00
N PHE A 99 26.04 12.75 25.50
CA PHE A 99 25.15 13.86 25.87
C PHE A 99 24.12 14.22 24.79
N ALA A 100 24.21 13.61 23.61
CA ALA A 100 23.17 13.75 22.59
C ALA A 100 21.84 13.13 23.07
N ALA A 101 20.73 13.59 22.52
CA ALA A 101 19.40 13.14 22.93
C ALA A 101 19.24 11.62 22.77
N ILE A 102 19.69 11.06 21.64
CA ILE A 102 19.69 9.61 21.43
C ILE A 102 20.54 8.87 22.47
N SER A 103 21.68 9.43 22.91
CA SER A 103 22.50 8.78 23.94
C SER A 103 21.74 8.64 25.27
N VAL A 104 20.93 9.64 25.61
CA VAL A 104 20.06 9.59 26.79
C VAL A 104 18.94 8.57 26.58
N LEU A 105 18.21 8.66 25.46
CA LEU A 105 17.07 7.80 25.16
C LEU A 105 17.47 6.33 25.04
N ALA A 106 18.54 6.03 24.30
CA ALA A 106 19.05 4.66 24.12
C ALA A 106 19.49 4.03 25.44
N ARG A 107 20.15 4.79 26.33
CA ARG A 107 20.54 4.29 27.67
C ARG A 107 19.31 3.90 28.49
N HIS A 108 18.26 4.72 28.51
CA HIS A 108 17.02 4.41 29.22
C HIS A 108 16.19 3.33 28.52
N ALA A 109 16.31 3.22 27.20
CA ALA A 109 15.76 2.13 26.42
C ALA A 109 16.67 0.89 26.41
N GLY A 110 17.78 0.83 27.15
CA GLY A 110 18.64 -0.36 27.19
C GLY A 110 19.23 -0.77 25.83
N SER A 111 19.50 0.17 24.93
CA SER A 111 20.15 -0.05 23.63
C SER A 111 21.57 0.50 23.64
N VAL A 112 22.53 -0.25 23.10
CA VAL A 112 23.93 0.20 22.98
C VAL A 112 24.06 1.14 21.77
N VAL A 113 24.64 2.33 21.95
CA VAL A 113 24.85 3.27 20.83
C VAL A 113 26.22 3.07 20.20
N LYS A 114 26.26 2.95 18.88
CA LYS A 114 27.45 3.07 18.05
C LYS A 114 27.20 4.07 16.92
N VAL A 115 28.18 4.93 16.67
CA VAL A 115 28.16 5.93 15.60
C VAL A 115 29.22 5.57 14.59
N ILE A 116 28.83 5.46 13.32
CA ILE A 116 29.71 5.12 12.21
C ILE A 116 29.87 6.35 11.33
N ASP A 117 31.04 6.98 11.40
CA ASP A 117 31.43 8.07 10.49
C ASP A 117 31.78 7.47 9.13
N VAL A 118 30.85 7.60 8.18
CA VAL A 118 31.01 7.13 6.80
C VAL A 118 31.37 8.26 5.84
N GLY A 119 31.26 9.52 6.27
CA GLY A 119 31.51 10.65 5.39
C GLY A 119 31.49 12.05 5.99
N VAL A 120 31.80 12.22 7.27
CA VAL A 120 31.83 13.56 7.88
C VAL A 120 32.98 14.40 7.33
N ASN A 121 32.72 15.66 7.00
CA ASN A 121 33.71 16.62 6.52
C ASN A 121 34.48 17.20 7.71
N GLY A 122 35.42 16.41 8.22
CA GLY A 122 36.32 16.76 9.31
C GLY A 122 37.23 15.59 9.67
N GLU A 123 38.35 15.90 10.33
CA GLU A 123 39.22 14.87 10.87
C GLU A 123 38.68 14.36 12.20
N TRP A 124 38.35 13.07 12.24
CA TRP A 124 38.04 12.34 13.46
C TRP A 124 38.94 11.11 13.49
N THR A 125 40.11 11.24 14.12
CA THR A 125 41.10 10.16 14.22
C THR A 125 40.90 9.45 15.56
N ASN A 126 40.09 8.40 15.56
CA ASN A 126 39.96 7.54 16.73
C ASN A 126 39.73 6.10 16.30
N ASP A 127 40.83 5.35 16.16
CA ASP A 127 40.89 3.98 15.63
C ASP A 127 40.60 2.89 16.68
N ASP A 128 39.97 3.24 17.81
CA ASP A 128 39.71 2.30 18.89
C ASP A 128 38.30 1.68 18.80
N ARG A 129 38.23 0.35 18.81
CA ARG A 129 36.98 -0.43 18.67
C ARG A 129 36.06 -0.30 19.89
N ASP A 130 36.62 0.05 21.05
CA ASP A 130 35.87 0.20 22.29
C ASP A 130 35.13 1.55 22.38
N LYS A 131 35.36 2.46 21.43
CA LYS A 131 34.71 3.78 21.39
C LYS A 131 33.32 3.76 20.76
N ILE A 132 32.53 4.77 21.07
CA ILE A 132 31.16 4.94 20.55
C ILE A 132 31.22 5.34 19.08
N VAL A 133 32.12 6.25 18.73
CA VAL A 133 32.32 6.72 17.36
C VAL A 133 33.44 5.93 16.69
N VAL A 134 33.15 5.31 15.55
CA VAL A 134 34.11 4.58 14.71
C VAL A 134 34.12 5.20 13.33
N SER A 135 35.31 5.51 12.79
CA SER A 135 35.44 6.03 11.43
C SER A 135 35.61 4.90 10.42
N GLN A 136 34.77 4.90 9.39
CA GLN A 136 34.88 4.10 8.16
C GLN A 136 34.64 5.03 6.96
N LYS A 137 35.29 6.20 7.01
CA LYS A 137 35.07 7.30 6.09
C LYS A 137 35.42 6.91 4.67
N ILE A 138 34.46 7.09 3.76
CA ILE A 138 34.67 6.91 2.32
C ILE A 138 35.32 8.17 1.75
N ARG A 139 34.73 9.33 2.03
CA ARG A 139 35.20 10.65 1.63
C ARG A 139 34.68 11.72 2.60
N PRO A 140 35.38 12.85 2.81
CA PRO A 140 34.81 14.00 3.54
C PRO A 140 33.65 14.63 2.75
N GLY A 141 32.44 14.17 3.04
CA GLY A 141 31.19 14.59 2.42
C GLY A 141 30.96 14.08 1.00
N THR A 142 29.69 13.88 0.65
CA THR A 142 29.31 13.61 -0.75
C THR A 142 29.54 14.82 -1.65
N ARG A 143 29.50 14.60 -2.97
CA ARG A 143 29.46 15.69 -3.95
C ARG A 143 28.10 16.40 -3.89
N ASN A 144 28.04 17.60 -4.45
CA ASN A 144 26.76 18.31 -4.55
C ASN A 144 25.92 17.69 -5.67
N PHE A 145 24.81 17.03 -5.32
CA PHE A 145 23.97 16.36 -6.30
C PHE A 145 23.32 17.33 -7.30
N VAL A 146 23.35 18.64 -7.07
CA VAL A 146 22.81 19.62 -8.02
C VAL A 146 23.73 19.73 -9.23
N ASP A 147 25.02 19.57 -9.02
CA ASP A 147 26.07 19.80 -10.02
C ASP A 147 26.53 18.49 -10.68
N GLU A 148 26.60 17.40 -9.92
CA GLU A 148 27.07 16.07 -10.36
C GLU A 148 26.36 14.95 -9.59
N SER A 149 26.74 13.68 -9.75
CA SER A 149 26.21 12.60 -8.88
C SER A 149 26.77 12.75 -7.47
N ALA A 150 25.97 12.48 -6.44
CA ALA A 150 26.41 12.55 -5.04
C ALA A 150 27.62 11.64 -4.76
N MET A 151 27.64 10.45 -5.35
CA MET A 151 28.65 9.40 -5.16
C MET A 151 29.02 8.76 -6.50
N THR A 152 30.17 8.09 -6.57
CA THR A 152 30.42 7.11 -7.64
C THR A 152 29.72 5.78 -7.33
N PRO A 153 29.49 4.90 -8.33
CA PRO A 153 28.95 3.56 -8.08
C PRO A 153 29.78 2.76 -7.06
N ASP A 154 31.11 2.84 -7.14
CA ASP A 154 32.02 2.16 -6.21
C ASP A 154 31.88 2.71 -4.78
N GLU A 155 31.80 4.03 -4.63
CA GLU A 155 31.58 4.66 -3.33
C GLU A 155 30.21 4.28 -2.73
N CYS A 156 29.16 4.20 -3.55
CA CYS A 156 27.84 3.75 -3.13
C CYS A 156 27.87 2.29 -2.64
N LEU A 157 28.56 1.41 -3.39
CA LEU A 157 28.73 0.00 -3.03
C LEU A 157 29.58 -0.16 -1.75
N MET A 158 30.61 0.67 -1.56
CA MET A 158 31.39 0.72 -0.33
C MET A 158 30.52 1.12 0.87
N ALA A 159 29.63 2.10 0.71
CA ALA A 159 28.71 2.51 1.78
C ALA A 159 27.69 1.42 2.13
N LEU A 160 27.06 0.80 1.12
CA LEU A 160 26.17 -0.36 1.30
C LEU A 160 26.88 -1.50 2.06
N THR A 161 28.12 -1.79 1.66
CA THR A 161 28.97 -2.80 2.30
C THR A 161 29.20 -2.50 3.77
N ILE A 162 29.52 -1.26 4.13
CA ILE A 162 29.70 -0.87 5.52
C ILE A 162 28.43 -1.21 6.30
N GLY A 163 27.26 -0.86 5.79
CA GLY A 163 25.97 -1.20 6.40
C GLY A 163 25.77 -2.69 6.61
N ILE A 164 25.99 -3.50 5.56
CA ILE A 164 25.86 -4.96 5.61
C ILE A 164 26.79 -5.54 6.69
N GLN A 165 28.06 -5.15 6.70
CA GLN A 165 29.05 -5.61 7.69
C GLN A 165 28.67 -5.21 9.12
N ARG A 166 28.00 -4.07 9.32
CA ARG A 166 27.50 -3.67 10.64
C ARG A 166 26.33 -4.52 11.10
N ALA A 167 25.42 -4.90 10.20
CA ALA A 167 24.36 -5.85 10.51
C ALA A 167 24.89 -7.26 10.80
N GLU A 168 25.86 -7.75 10.02
CA GLU A 168 26.55 -9.03 10.25
C GLU A 168 27.29 -9.04 11.59
N ALA A 169 28.00 -7.95 11.92
CA ALA A 169 28.67 -7.81 13.21
C ALA A 169 27.66 -7.77 14.36
N ALA A 170 26.51 -7.13 14.19
CA ALA A 170 25.45 -7.12 15.18
C ALA A 170 24.88 -8.54 15.39
N HIS A 171 24.63 -9.27 14.31
CA HIS A 171 24.21 -10.68 14.37
C HIS A 171 25.22 -11.55 15.12
N ALA A 172 26.51 -11.45 14.78
CA ALA A 172 27.58 -12.22 15.41
C ALA A 172 27.74 -11.92 16.91
N GLN A 173 27.36 -10.71 17.34
CA GLN A 173 27.34 -10.29 18.74
C GLN A 173 26.03 -10.66 19.47
N GLY A 174 25.10 -11.31 18.78
CA GLY A 174 23.82 -11.77 19.34
C GLY A 174 22.75 -10.69 19.46
N TYR A 175 22.93 -9.52 18.85
CA TYR A 175 21.87 -8.51 18.83
C TYR A 175 20.67 -9.00 18.04
N ARG A 176 19.48 -8.70 18.59
CA ARG A 176 18.20 -9.12 18.04
C ARG A 176 17.43 -8.01 17.35
N ALA A 177 17.74 -6.77 17.70
CA ALA A 177 17.17 -5.59 17.05
C ALA A 177 18.24 -4.54 16.77
N ILE A 178 18.08 -3.87 15.62
CA ILE A 178 18.88 -2.71 15.23
C ILE A 178 17.98 -1.48 15.17
N LEU A 179 18.33 -0.44 15.91
CA LEU A 179 17.70 0.86 15.85
C LEU A 179 18.52 1.73 14.90
N LEU A 180 17.91 2.20 13.81
CA LEU A 180 18.60 3.05 12.85
C LEU A 180 18.51 4.52 13.23
N GLY A 181 19.64 5.20 13.14
CA GLY A 181 19.75 6.63 13.26
C GLY A 181 20.72 7.19 12.21
N GLU A 182 20.66 8.50 12.06
CA GLU A 182 21.46 9.23 11.09
C GLU A 182 21.77 10.63 11.61
N VAL A 183 22.84 11.22 11.11
CA VAL A 183 23.22 12.60 11.41
C VAL A 183 24.00 13.19 10.23
N GLY A 184 23.59 14.37 9.77
CA GLY A 184 24.24 15.05 8.65
C GLY A 184 23.55 16.35 8.29
N ILE A 185 24.29 17.46 8.24
CA ILE A 185 23.69 18.72 7.81
C ILE A 185 23.31 18.65 6.33
N GLY A 186 22.02 18.84 6.03
CA GLY A 186 21.46 18.78 4.67
C GLY A 186 20.73 17.46 4.33
N ASN A 187 20.76 16.49 5.23
CA ASN A 187 20.13 15.17 5.10
C ASN A 187 18.63 15.20 4.77
N THR A 188 17.87 16.16 5.29
CA THR A 188 16.42 16.31 5.00
C THR A 188 16.16 16.76 3.55
N THR A 189 17.13 17.44 2.91
CA THR A 189 17.09 17.74 1.47
C THR A 189 17.31 16.46 0.65
N ILE A 190 18.23 15.59 1.10
CA ILE A 190 18.45 14.26 0.51
C ILE A 190 17.20 13.39 0.65
N ALA A 191 16.59 13.35 1.84
CA ALA A 191 15.35 12.62 2.07
C ALA A 191 14.25 13.04 1.07
N ALA A 192 14.05 14.36 0.91
CA ALA A 192 13.07 14.89 -0.02
C ALA A 192 13.39 14.54 -1.48
N ALA A 193 14.65 14.69 -1.91
CA ALA A 193 15.07 14.37 -3.27
C ALA A 193 14.90 12.89 -3.61
N LEU A 194 15.37 12.00 -2.74
CA LEU A 194 15.22 10.56 -2.90
C LEU A 194 13.75 10.15 -2.89
N ALA A 195 12.96 10.63 -1.93
CA ALA A 195 11.56 10.26 -1.82
C ALA A 195 10.73 10.76 -3.01
N SER A 196 10.98 11.99 -3.48
CA SER A 196 10.37 12.51 -4.71
C SER A 196 10.71 11.66 -5.92
N ALA A 197 11.98 11.25 -6.08
CA ALA A 197 12.39 10.39 -7.18
C ALA A 197 11.74 8.99 -7.12
N LEU A 198 11.68 8.37 -5.93
CA LEU A 198 11.19 7.00 -5.76
C LEU A 198 9.67 6.87 -5.83
N LEU A 199 8.94 7.91 -5.45
CA LEU A 199 7.47 7.95 -5.42
C LEU A 199 6.86 8.75 -6.56
N ASN A 200 7.69 9.35 -7.42
CA ASN A 200 7.26 10.27 -8.47
C ASN A 200 6.34 11.40 -7.92
N GLU A 201 6.76 11.98 -6.80
CA GLU A 201 6.03 13.02 -6.08
C GLU A 201 6.73 14.39 -6.14
N SER A 202 5.94 15.45 -6.07
CA SER A 202 6.44 16.83 -6.15
C SER A 202 7.45 17.15 -5.03
N PRO A 203 8.59 17.80 -5.33
CA PRO A 203 9.51 18.30 -4.31
C PRO A 203 8.83 19.16 -3.25
N ARG A 204 7.80 19.92 -3.62
CA ARG A 204 7.03 20.75 -2.69
C ARG A 204 6.27 19.93 -1.64
N THR A 205 5.75 18.76 -2.00
CA THR A 205 5.02 17.91 -1.04
C THR A 205 5.96 17.11 -0.14
N MET A 206 7.18 16.84 -0.61
CA MET A 206 8.16 16.01 0.09
C MET A 206 9.12 16.81 0.98
N THR A 207 9.34 18.09 0.66
CA THR A 207 10.29 18.94 1.39
C THR A 207 9.64 19.59 2.60
N GLY A 208 10.15 19.32 3.80
CA GLY A 208 9.80 20.04 5.02
C GLY A 208 10.83 21.09 5.46
N HIS A 209 10.48 21.78 6.56
CA HIS A 209 11.33 22.81 7.16
C HIS A 209 12.56 22.24 7.90
N GLY A 210 12.66 20.92 8.12
CA GLY A 210 13.80 20.27 8.76
C GLY A 210 14.14 20.90 10.10
N THR A 211 15.31 21.54 10.15
CA THR A 211 15.87 22.21 11.33
C THR A 211 15.10 23.46 11.77
N GLY A 212 14.01 23.83 11.09
CA GLY A 212 13.17 24.99 11.43
C GLY A 212 13.41 26.23 10.55
N ILE A 213 13.77 26.01 9.28
CA ILE A 213 14.01 27.10 8.31
C ILE A 213 12.75 27.93 8.02
N ASP A 214 12.91 29.21 7.68
CA ASP A 214 11.80 30.09 7.30
C ASP A 214 11.21 29.78 5.91
N GLN A 215 10.20 30.56 5.49
CA GLN A 215 9.50 30.37 4.22
C GLN A 215 10.42 30.51 3.01
N ASP A 216 11.29 31.52 2.99
CA ASP A 216 12.17 31.81 1.85
C ASP A 216 13.24 30.71 1.70
N HIS A 217 13.81 30.25 2.83
CA HIS A 217 14.73 29.13 2.87
C HIS A 217 14.05 27.82 2.47
N TRP A 218 12.79 27.60 2.87
CA TRP A 218 12.02 26.43 2.46
C TRP A 218 11.77 26.41 0.95
N GLU A 219 11.41 27.55 0.35
CA GLU A 219 11.28 27.66 -1.11
C GLU A 219 12.61 27.45 -1.84
N HIS A 220 13.71 27.96 -1.29
CA HIS A 220 15.05 27.69 -1.83
C HIS A 220 15.40 26.21 -1.78
N LYS A 221 15.06 25.52 -0.69
CA LYS A 221 15.25 24.08 -0.54
C LYS A 221 14.41 23.29 -1.55
N ILE A 222 13.15 23.68 -1.80
CA ILE A 222 12.31 23.08 -2.84
C ILE A 222 12.97 23.24 -4.22
N ARG A 223 13.40 24.46 -4.59
CA ARG A 223 14.08 24.72 -5.87
C ARG A 223 15.37 23.90 -6.02
N THR A 224 16.08 23.70 -4.91
CA THR A 224 17.29 22.86 -4.88
C THR A 224 16.96 21.40 -5.22
N VAL A 225 15.89 20.85 -4.63
CA VAL A 225 15.44 19.48 -4.93
C VAL A 225 14.92 19.38 -6.38
N GLU A 226 14.18 20.36 -6.86
CA GLU A 226 13.72 20.42 -8.25
C GLU A 226 14.88 20.42 -9.25
N ALA A 227 15.93 21.20 -8.99
CA ALA A 227 17.12 21.24 -9.83
C ALA A 227 17.84 19.89 -9.87
N ALA A 228 17.98 19.23 -8.71
CA ALA A 228 18.59 17.90 -8.62
C ALA A 228 17.79 16.85 -9.40
N LEU A 229 16.46 16.82 -9.25
CA LEU A 229 15.59 15.89 -9.97
C LEU A 229 15.62 16.15 -11.47
N LYS A 230 15.59 17.41 -11.92
CA LYS A 230 15.71 17.75 -13.35
C LYS A 230 16.97 17.15 -13.97
N ARG A 231 18.10 17.23 -13.25
CA ARG A 231 19.37 16.66 -13.69
C ARG A 231 19.31 15.13 -13.73
N HIS A 232 18.93 14.52 -12.62
CA HIS A 232 19.19 13.11 -12.37
C HIS A 232 18.02 12.18 -12.66
N HIS A 233 16.79 12.58 -12.37
CA HIS A 233 15.63 11.69 -12.36
C HIS A 233 15.23 11.27 -13.77
N ARG A 234 15.10 9.96 -13.98
CA ARG A 234 14.54 9.36 -15.20
C ARG A 234 13.59 8.21 -14.80
N PRO A 235 12.53 7.92 -15.58
CA PRO A 235 11.55 6.89 -15.25
C PRO A 235 12.13 5.47 -15.12
N ASP A 236 13.27 5.21 -15.76
CA ASP A 236 13.94 3.93 -15.89
C ASP A 236 15.11 3.72 -14.91
N LEU A 237 15.31 4.63 -13.94
CA LEU A 237 16.39 4.47 -12.98
C LEU A 237 16.08 3.38 -11.95
N GLU A 238 17.04 2.48 -11.81
CA GLU A 238 17.05 1.48 -10.75
C GLU A 238 17.30 2.14 -9.38
N PRO A 239 16.83 1.53 -8.27
CA PRO A 239 16.99 2.09 -6.93
C PRO A 239 18.45 2.40 -6.56
N PHE A 240 19.40 1.57 -7.01
CA PHE A 240 20.83 1.79 -6.82
C PHE A 240 21.31 3.07 -7.52
N ASP A 241 20.85 3.34 -8.74
CA ASP A 241 21.20 4.56 -9.48
C ASP A 241 20.61 5.81 -8.82
N VAL A 242 19.37 5.73 -8.35
CA VAL A 242 18.71 6.82 -7.61
C VAL A 242 19.53 7.17 -6.35
N LEU A 243 19.90 6.16 -5.56
CA LEU A 243 20.74 6.33 -4.37
C LEU A 243 22.12 6.91 -4.72
N THR A 244 22.77 6.40 -5.75
CA THR A 244 24.10 6.87 -6.19
C THR A 244 24.10 8.34 -6.60
N ARG A 245 23.04 8.78 -7.27
CA ARG A 245 22.95 10.14 -7.82
C ARG A 245 22.48 11.18 -6.80
N LEU A 246 21.50 10.83 -5.96
CA LEU A 246 20.78 11.79 -5.10
C LEU A 246 20.99 11.57 -3.60
N GLY A 247 21.70 10.51 -3.19
CA GLY A 247 21.80 10.08 -1.80
C GLY A 247 22.97 10.65 -0.99
N GLY A 248 23.21 9.99 0.14
CA GLY A 248 24.32 10.21 1.06
C GLY A 248 25.00 8.89 1.43
N TYR A 249 26.24 8.93 1.90
CA TYR A 249 26.97 7.74 2.35
C TYR A 249 26.24 7.07 3.54
N GLU A 250 25.66 7.86 4.44
CA GLU A 250 24.84 7.43 5.56
C GLU A 250 23.52 6.79 5.12
N VAL A 251 22.86 7.31 4.07
CA VAL A 251 21.67 6.65 3.48
C VAL A 251 22.06 5.28 2.93
N ALA A 252 23.15 5.20 2.15
CA ALA A 252 23.59 3.94 1.57
C ALA A 252 24.01 2.92 2.65
N ALA A 253 24.67 3.37 3.71
CA ALA A 253 24.99 2.49 4.85
C ALA A 253 23.74 2.03 5.62
N MET A 254 22.72 2.88 5.78
CA MET A 254 21.42 2.45 6.34
C MET A 254 20.73 1.41 5.46
N VAL A 255 20.70 1.60 4.13
CA VAL A 255 20.17 0.62 3.18
C VAL A 255 20.88 -0.72 3.33
N GLY A 256 22.22 -0.71 3.36
CA GLY A 256 23.01 -1.92 3.58
C GLY A 256 22.72 -2.60 4.92
N THR A 257 22.52 -1.82 5.98
CA THR A 257 22.16 -2.35 7.30
C THR A 257 20.81 -3.04 7.28
N ILE A 258 19.80 -2.46 6.61
CA ILE A 258 18.47 -3.05 6.48
C ILE A 258 18.53 -4.39 5.76
N LEU A 259 19.26 -4.44 4.63
CA LEU A 259 19.41 -5.65 3.83
C LEU A 259 20.15 -6.75 4.60
N GLY A 260 21.28 -6.41 5.21
CA GLY A 260 22.06 -7.34 6.03
C GLY A 260 21.28 -7.85 7.25
N ALA A 261 20.52 -6.97 7.92
CA ALA A 261 19.69 -7.36 9.06
C ALA A 261 18.58 -8.34 8.66
N ALA A 262 17.89 -8.07 7.54
CA ALA A 262 16.84 -8.93 7.02
C ALA A 262 17.35 -10.33 6.65
N GLN A 263 18.53 -10.43 6.01
CA GLN A 263 19.18 -11.70 5.72
C GLN A 263 19.42 -12.54 6.98
N HIS A 264 19.74 -11.89 8.11
CA HIS A 264 20.00 -12.55 9.40
C HIS A 264 18.78 -12.61 10.33
N HIS A 265 17.59 -12.24 9.82
CA HIS A 265 16.34 -12.26 10.56
C HIS A 265 16.35 -11.36 11.81
N ILE A 266 17.08 -10.24 11.71
CA ILE A 266 17.16 -9.20 12.73
C ILE A 266 16.17 -8.09 12.39
N VAL A 267 15.34 -7.73 13.36
CA VAL A 267 14.36 -6.65 13.18
C VAL A 267 15.05 -5.30 13.17
N THR A 268 14.71 -4.45 12.21
CA THR A 268 15.20 -3.09 12.14
C THR A 268 14.10 -2.10 12.52
N ILE A 269 14.35 -1.30 13.55
CA ILE A 269 13.46 -0.23 14.00
C ILE A 269 13.87 1.06 13.30
N LEU A 270 12.99 1.55 12.43
CA LEU A 270 13.15 2.81 11.72
C LEU A 270 12.86 3.97 12.65
N ASP A 271 13.58 5.08 12.47
CA ASP A 271 13.36 6.34 13.18
C ASP A 271 12.40 7.23 12.39
N GLY A 272 12.92 8.32 11.80
CA GLY A 272 12.15 9.33 11.08
C GLY A 272 12.35 9.29 9.57
N TYR A 273 12.11 10.43 8.93
CA TYR A 273 11.96 10.55 7.49
C TYR A 273 13.09 9.91 6.67
N LEU A 274 14.36 10.20 6.99
CA LEU A 274 15.49 9.68 6.21
C LEU A 274 15.65 8.16 6.37
N THR A 275 15.45 7.62 7.58
CA THR A 275 15.46 6.16 7.80
C THR A 275 14.33 5.46 7.04
N GLY A 276 13.15 6.09 6.94
CA GLY A 276 12.05 5.61 6.10
C GLY A 276 12.40 5.62 4.62
N VAL A 277 13.12 6.63 4.13
CA VAL A 277 13.60 6.69 2.75
C VAL A 277 14.66 5.61 2.47
N ALA A 278 15.58 5.37 3.40
CA ALA A 278 16.52 4.26 3.31
C ALA A 278 15.79 2.91 3.27
N ALA A 279 14.75 2.74 4.09
CA ALA A 279 13.89 1.56 4.04
C ALA A 279 13.19 1.41 2.67
N LEU A 280 12.66 2.48 2.10
CA LEU A 280 12.04 2.45 0.78
C LEU A 280 13.03 2.00 -0.30
N LEU A 281 14.26 2.50 -0.28
CA LEU A 281 15.33 2.04 -1.17
C LEU A 281 15.63 0.55 -0.97
N ALA A 282 15.80 0.10 0.27
CA ALA A 282 16.08 -1.30 0.57
C ALA A 282 14.95 -2.22 0.10
N VAL A 283 13.68 -1.84 0.30
CA VAL A 283 12.50 -2.61 -0.15
C VAL A 283 12.37 -2.63 -1.67
N ARG A 284 12.79 -1.57 -2.37
CA ARG A 284 12.83 -1.58 -3.84
C ARG A 284 13.94 -2.49 -4.38
N LEU A 285 15.03 -2.70 -3.64
CA LEU A 285 16.08 -3.66 -3.98
C LEU A 285 15.69 -5.11 -3.61
N ALA A 286 15.09 -5.31 -2.44
CA ALA A 286 14.61 -6.60 -1.95
C ALA A 286 13.22 -6.43 -1.28
N PRO A 287 12.11 -6.73 -1.98
CA PRO A 287 10.77 -6.53 -1.44
C PRO A 287 10.50 -7.25 -0.11
N ALA A 288 11.12 -8.41 0.11
CA ALA A 288 10.99 -9.18 1.35
C ALA A 288 11.58 -8.47 2.58
N ALA A 289 12.45 -7.46 2.41
CA ALA A 289 13.05 -6.72 3.52
C ALA A 289 11.99 -6.01 4.39
N VAL A 290 10.84 -5.64 3.81
CA VAL A 290 9.75 -4.92 4.53
C VAL A 290 9.25 -5.70 5.75
N ASP A 291 9.27 -7.04 5.68
CA ASP A 291 8.78 -7.91 6.75
C ASP A 291 9.63 -7.82 8.03
N TYR A 292 10.85 -7.29 7.96
CA TYR A 292 11.78 -7.11 9.07
C TYR A 292 11.82 -5.67 9.60
N LEU A 293 10.97 -4.78 9.08
CA LEU A 293 10.96 -3.36 9.40
C LEU A 293 9.85 -2.99 10.37
N VAL A 294 10.18 -2.23 11.42
CA VAL A 294 9.21 -1.61 12.32
C VAL A 294 9.33 -0.10 12.25
N ALA A 295 8.25 0.58 11.84
CA ALA A 295 8.20 2.03 11.86
C ALA A 295 7.97 2.53 13.30
N SER A 296 8.95 3.21 13.89
CA SER A 296 8.80 3.72 15.27
C SER A 296 7.74 4.81 15.36
N HIS A 297 7.85 5.86 14.54
CA HIS A 297 6.99 7.03 14.62
C HIS A 297 6.73 7.65 13.26
N GLN A 298 5.63 8.40 13.13
CA GLN A 298 5.47 9.33 12.02
C GLN A 298 6.17 10.63 12.36
N SER A 299 7.32 10.87 11.74
CA SER A 299 7.98 12.17 11.76
C SER A 299 7.05 13.31 11.32
N ALA A 300 7.25 14.50 11.88
CA ALA A 300 6.57 15.73 11.47
C ALA A 300 7.00 16.25 10.08
N GLU A 301 8.01 15.65 9.45
CA GLU A 301 8.37 15.96 8.05
C GLU A 301 7.25 15.49 7.09
N PRO A 302 6.81 16.34 6.15
CA PRO A 302 5.59 16.12 5.37
C PRO A 302 5.66 14.91 4.43
N GLY A 303 6.86 14.57 3.95
CA GLY A 303 7.07 13.42 3.05
C GLY A 303 7.05 12.07 3.76
N HIS A 304 7.18 12.01 5.09
CA HIS A 304 7.39 10.73 5.77
C HIS A 304 6.15 9.83 5.76
N GLY A 305 4.95 10.39 5.99
CA GLY A 305 3.70 9.61 5.95
C GLY A 305 3.47 8.94 4.59
N ARG A 306 3.89 9.58 3.50
CA ARG A 306 3.80 9.04 2.13
C ARG A 306 4.79 7.89 1.93
N VAL A 307 6.00 8.02 2.46
CA VAL A 307 7.01 6.95 2.46
C VAL A 307 6.51 5.74 3.25
N LEU A 308 5.95 5.95 4.45
CA LEU A 308 5.37 4.87 5.25
C LEU A 308 4.19 4.18 4.54
N SER A 309 3.33 4.96 3.89
CA SER A 309 2.23 4.44 3.06
C SER A 309 2.73 3.57 1.91
N ALA A 310 3.76 4.02 1.19
CA ALA A 310 4.38 3.27 0.10
C ALA A 310 5.07 1.98 0.58
N LEU A 311 5.58 1.97 1.80
CA LEU A 311 6.13 0.79 2.47
C LEU A 311 5.04 -0.14 3.06
N GLY A 312 3.78 0.31 3.15
CA GLY A 312 2.73 -0.42 3.86
C GLY A 312 2.95 -0.54 5.38
N LEU A 313 3.77 0.35 5.96
CA LEU A 313 4.12 0.33 7.38
C LEU A 313 3.27 1.33 8.17
N ASN A 314 2.84 0.92 9.37
CA ASN A 314 2.09 1.77 10.30
C ASN A 314 2.98 2.16 11.49
N PRO A 315 3.22 3.46 11.74
CA PRO A 315 4.10 3.91 12.80
C PRO A 315 3.50 3.63 14.19
N LEU A 316 4.34 3.27 15.17
CA LEU A 316 3.87 3.02 16.54
C LEU A 316 3.47 4.29 17.28
N LEU A 317 4.12 5.42 16.97
CA LEU A 317 3.95 6.71 17.64
C LEU A 317 3.63 7.84 16.64
N GLU A 318 2.76 8.77 17.03
CA GLU A 318 2.46 10.00 16.28
C GLU A 318 2.66 11.22 17.19
N TRP A 319 3.92 11.50 17.52
CA TRP A 319 4.29 12.50 18.54
C TRP A 319 4.85 13.81 17.94
N GLY A 320 4.88 13.93 16.62
CA GLY A 320 5.44 15.10 15.94
C GLY A 320 6.96 15.24 16.09
N LEU A 321 7.68 14.13 16.28
CA LEU A 321 9.14 14.13 16.38
C LEU A 321 9.78 14.45 15.01
N ARG A 322 10.93 15.13 15.03
CA ARG A 322 11.71 15.49 13.83
C ARG A 322 13.19 15.74 14.14
N LEU A 323 13.69 15.14 15.22
CA LEU A 323 15.08 15.27 15.62
C LEU A 323 16.00 14.39 14.75
N GLY A 324 15.59 13.16 14.48
CA GLY A 324 16.44 12.16 13.85
C GLY A 324 17.28 11.40 14.89
N GLU A 325 18.49 11.01 14.49
CA GLU A 325 19.50 10.34 15.32
C GLU A 325 19.11 8.97 15.86
N GLY A 326 17.94 8.41 15.51
CA GLY A 326 17.43 7.16 16.10
C GLY A 326 16.53 7.37 17.32
N SER A 327 16.18 8.62 17.63
CA SER A 327 15.45 8.98 18.85
C SER A 327 14.06 8.35 18.96
N GLY A 328 13.28 8.36 17.87
CA GLY A 328 12.00 7.68 17.79
C GLY A 328 12.14 6.16 17.88
N ALA A 329 13.17 5.59 17.26
CA ALA A 329 13.47 4.15 17.37
C ALA A 329 13.74 3.73 18.82
N ALA A 330 14.51 4.53 19.57
CA ALA A 330 14.75 4.30 21.00
C ALA A 330 13.48 4.41 21.85
N LEU A 331 12.59 5.36 21.55
CA LEU A 331 11.30 5.50 22.23
C LEU A 331 10.35 4.32 21.94
N ALA A 332 10.44 3.72 20.76
CA ALA A 332 9.60 2.59 20.36
C ALA A 332 10.08 1.24 20.93
N LEU A 333 11.39 1.06 21.17
CA LEU A 333 11.96 -0.21 21.62
C LEU A 333 11.25 -0.82 22.86
N PRO A 334 10.90 -0.06 23.92
CA PRO A 334 10.12 -0.60 25.04
C PRO A 334 8.77 -1.21 24.64
N LEU A 335 8.09 -0.68 23.61
CA LEU A 335 6.82 -1.23 23.11
C LEU A 335 7.03 -2.59 22.42
N LEU A 336 8.14 -2.76 21.69
CA LEU A 336 8.50 -4.04 21.09
C LEU A 336 8.83 -5.07 22.16
N ARG A 337 9.58 -4.69 23.20
CA ARG A 337 9.83 -5.57 24.36
C ARG A 337 8.55 -6.02 25.02
N GLN A 338 7.60 -5.12 25.22
CA GLN A 338 6.30 -5.45 25.79
C GLN A 338 5.52 -6.44 24.90
N ALA A 339 5.59 -6.29 23.57
CA ALA A 339 4.99 -7.26 22.64
C ALA A 339 5.64 -8.65 22.77
N CYS A 340 6.98 -8.71 22.83
CA CYS A 340 7.74 -9.94 23.07
C CYS A 340 7.40 -10.59 24.42
N ALA A 341 7.31 -9.79 25.48
CA ALA A 341 7.01 -10.25 26.84
C ALA A 341 5.59 -10.79 26.94
N ILE A 342 4.59 -10.10 26.37
CA ILE A 342 3.22 -10.61 26.29
C ILE A 342 3.19 -11.96 25.57
N ALA A 343 3.88 -12.07 24.43
CA ALA A 343 3.93 -13.33 23.68
C ALA A 343 4.62 -14.46 24.45
N SER A 344 5.60 -14.15 25.31
CA SER A 344 6.46 -15.18 25.93
C SER A 344 6.12 -15.51 27.39
N GLU A 345 5.49 -14.59 28.12
CA GLU A 345 5.33 -14.66 29.58
C GLU A 345 3.87 -14.72 30.04
N MET A 346 2.94 -14.18 29.24
CA MET A 346 1.52 -14.23 29.58
C MET A 346 1.04 -15.68 29.49
N ALA A 347 0.36 -16.16 30.53
CA ALA A 347 -0.18 -17.51 30.53
C ALA A 347 -1.42 -17.62 29.64
N THR A 348 -1.66 -18.83 29.13
CA THR A 348 -2.90 -19.24 28.47
C THR A 348 -4.00 -19.60 29.47
N PHE A 349 -5.26 -19.63 29.03
CA PHE A 349 -6.38 -20.10 29.85
C PHE A 349 -6.14 -21.52 30.38
N GLU A 350 -5.56 -22.40 29.55
CA GLU A 350 -5.22 -23.78 29.92
C GLU A 350 -4.15 -23.83 31.02
N GLU A 351 -3.04 -23.10 30.87
CA GLU A 351 -1.95 -23.06 31.86
C GLU A 351 -2.40 -22.51 33.22
N ALA A 352 -3.35 -21.57 33.24
CA ALA A 352 -3.91 -21.02 34.47
C ALA A 352 -5.09 -21.84 35.05
N GLY A 353 -5.51 -22.92 34.39
CA GLY A 353 -6.64 -23.75 34.84
C GLY A 353 -7.99 -23.02 34.80
N LEU A 354 -8.14 -22.05 33.89
CA LEU A 354 -9.37 -21.26 33.72
C LEU A 354 -10.26 -21.91 32.65
N THR A 355 -11.53 -22.15 32.98
CA THR A 355 -12.47 -22.94 32.15
C THR A 355 -13.25 -22.15 31.11
N GLU A 356 -13.13 -20.82 31.11
CA GLU A 356 -13.80 -19.96 30.14
C GLU A 356 -12.77 -19.27 29.26
N THR A 357 -12.70 -19.63 27.97
CA THR A 357 -12.20 -18.72 26.94
C THR A 357 -13.34 -17.72 26.69
N PRO A 358 -13.22 -16.44 27.08
CA PRO A 358 -14.21 -15.44 26.70
C PRO A 358 -14.36 -15.50 25.19
N ALA A 359 -15.60 -15.43 24.69
CA ALA A 359 -15.81 -15.27 23.26
C ALA A 359 -14.91 -14.14 22.75
N PRO A 360 -14.27 -14.28 21.57
CA PRO A 360 -13.46 -13.22 20.98
C PRO A 360 -14.18 -11.89 21.16
N LEU A 361 -13.49 -10.86 21.66
CA LEU A 361 -14.05 -9.53 21.46
C LEU A 361 -14.27 -9.43 19.97
N GLU A 362 -15.49 -9.06 19.56
CA GLU A 362 -15.74 -8.66 18.19
C GLU A 362 -14.84 -7.45 17.92
N SER A 363 -13.62 -7.73 17.50
CA SER A 363 -12.78 -6.76 16.86
C SER A 363 -13.59 -6.37 15.62
N PRO A 364 -13.90 -5.08 15.39
CA PRO A 364 -14.42 -4.64 14.10
C PRO A 364 -13.45 -4.97 12.94
N TRP A 365 -12.28 -5.54 13.26
CA TRP A 365 -11.18 -5.88 12.38
C TRP A 365 -10.69 -7.33 12.53
N ALA A 366 -11.53 -8.29 12.93
CA ALA A 366 -11.13 -9.70 12.90
C ALA A 366 -10.70 -10.10 11.47
N ILE A 367 -9.39 -10.25 11.28
CA ILE A 367 -8.78 -10.64 10.01
C ILE A 367 -8.87 -12.16 9.96
N THR A 368 -9.88 -12.68 9.27
CA THR A 368 -9.85 -14.10 8.90
C THR A 368 -8.61 -14.33 8.02
N ARG A 369 -8.00 -15.51 8.04
CA ARG A 369 -6.80 -15.85 7.22
C ARG A 369 -6.95 -15.60 5.70
N HIS A 370 -8.17 -15.32 5.25
CA HIS A 370 -8.55 -15.02 3.86
C HIS A 370 -8.89 -13.53 3.65
N GLN A 371 -8.82 -12.69 4.68
CA GLN A 371 -9.18 -11.28 4.60
C GLN A 371 -8.03 -10.49 3.96
N PHE A 372 -8.34 -9.82 2.85
CA PHE A 372 -7.44 -8.88 2.18
C PHE A 372 -7.08 -7.70 3.10
N SER A 373 -5.96 -7.04 2.80
CA SER A 373 -5.53 -5.84 3.53
C SER A 373 -6.59 -4.73 3.46
N TRP A 374 -6.53 -3.77 4.39
CA TRP A 374 -7.51 -2.68 4.39
C TRP A 374 -7.51 -1.86 3.09
N PRO A 375 -6.37 -1.49 2.49
CA PRO A 375 -6.36 -0.82 1.18
C PRO A 375 -7.05 -1.62 0.07
N GLU A 376 -6.80 -2.93 0.01
CA GLU A 376 -7.43 -3.83 -0.98
C GLU A 376 -8.95 -3.92 -0.76
N ARG A 377 -9.40 -4.05 0.49
CA ARG A 377 -10.82 -4.03 0.85
C ARG A 377 -11.48 -2.69 0.51
N ALA A 378 -10.83 -1.58 0.87
CA ALA A 378 -11.32 -0.24 0.60
C ALA A 378 -11.44 0.04 -0.91
N ALA A 379 -10.55 -0.51 -1.72
CA ALA A 379 -10.65 -0.44 -3.19
C ALA A 379 -11.92 -1.14 -3.70
N VAL A 380 -12.23 -2.34 -3.17
CA VAL A 380 -13.47 -3.07 -3.51
C VAL A 380 -14.71 -2.26 -3.13
N TYR A 381 -14.79 -1.75 -1.89
CA TYR A 381 -15.94 -0.94 -1.47
C TYR A 381 -16.07 0.35 -2.29
N ARG A 382 -14.96 1.03 -2.60
CA ARG A 382 -14.96 2.21 -3.46
C ARG A 382 -15.49 1.89 -4.87
N ALA A 383 -15.13 0.76 -5.45
CA ALA A 383 -15.66 0.34 -6.76
C ALA A 383 -17.18 0.08 -6.69
N ILE A 384 -17.65 -0.60 -5.64
CA ILE A 384 -19.08 -0.87 -5.41
C ILE A 384 -19.87 0.42 -5.21
N GLU A 385 -19.35 1.36 -4.42
CA GLU A 385 -20.03 2.61 -4.07
C GLU A 385 -19.97 3.66 -5.16
N SER A 386 -18.94 3.64 -6.04
CA SER A 386 -18.72 4.66 -7.06
C SER A 386 -19.00 4.20 -8.50
N ARG A 387 -19.33 2.92 -8.74
CA ARG A 387 -19.87 2.49 -10.04
C ARG A 387 -21.20 3.19 -10.30
N ARG A 388 -21.44 3.61 -11.53
CA ARG A 388 -22.66 4.34 -11.92
C ARG A 388 -23.21 3.74 -13.19
N ASP A 389 -24.52 3.88 -13.36
CA ASP A 389 -25.20 3.73 -14.63
C ASP A 389 -24.94 4.99 -15.47
N ILE A 390 -23.88 4.94 -16.28
CA ILE A 390 -23.44 6.08 -17.08
C ILE A 390 -24.25 6.14 -18.38
N ARG A 391 -24.71 7.34 -18.73
CA ARG A 391 -25.58 7.55 -19.92
C ARG A 391 -24.95 8.42 -21.00
N GLN A 392 -23.74 8.93 -20.75
CA GLN A 392 -22.99 9.79 -21.67
C GLN A 392 -21.59 9.23 -21.83
N PHE A 393 -21.20 9.00 -23.09
CA PHE A 393 -19.93 8.37 -23.41
C PHE A 393 -19.14 9.22 -24.41
N ARG A 394 -17.83 9.09 -24.32
CA ARG A 394 -16.91 9.60 -25.30
C ARG A 394 -16.73 8.56 -26.41
N SER A 395 -16.34 9.03 -27.59
CA SER A 395 -16.08 8.18 -28.76
C SER A 395 -14.70 7.52 -28.76
N ASP A 396 -13.82 7.84 -27.80
CA ASP A 396 -12.49 7.23 -27.70
C ASP A 396 -12.61 5.70 -27.57
N PRO A 397 -11.81 4.92 -28.31
CA PRO A 397 -11.86 3.47 -28.23
C PRO A 397 -11.39 2.96 -26.87
N VAL A 398 -12.02 1.89 -26.36
CA VAL A 398 -11.50 1.15 -25.21
C VAL A 398 -10.36 0.25 -25.69
N PRO A 399 -9.15 0.32 -25.09
CA PRO A 399 -8.04 -0.53 -25.48
C PRO A 399 -8.39 -2.03 -25.36
N PRO A 400 -7.99 -2.88 -26.32
CA PRO A 400 -8.31 -4.31 -26.31
C PRO A 400 -7.93 -5.02 -25.01
N GLU A 401 -6.77 -4.70 -24.43
CA GLU A 401 -6.28 -5.28 -23.19
C GLU A 401 -7.13 -4.93 -21.98
N ILE A 402 -7.79 -3.76 -21.98
CA ILE A 402 -8.75 -3.39 -20.92
C ILE A 402 -10.01 -4.23 -21.11
N LEU A 403 -10.53 -4.29 -22.33
CA LEU A 403 -11.72 -5.08 -22.65
C LEU A 403 -11.54 -6.56 -22.31
N GLU A 404 -10.37 -7.14 -22.58
CA GLU A 404 -10.01 -8.50 -22.17
C GLU A 404 -10.09 -8.68 -20.65
N ARG A 405 -9.57 -7.72 -19.86
CA ARG A 405 -9.69 -7.77 -18.39
C ARG A 405 -11.14 -7.65 -17.91
N LEU A 406 -11.96 -6.86 -18.59
CA LEU A 406 -13.40 -6.76 -18.27
C LEU A 406 -14.14 -8.07 -18.54
N LEU A 407 -13.89 -8.70 -19.68
CA LEU A 407 -14.47 -10.00 -20.03
C LEU A 407 -13.93 -11.11 -19.13
N TRP A 408 -12.65 -11.07 -18.78
CA TRP A 408 -12.04 -11.97 -17.80
C TRP A 408 -12.74 -11.85 -16.44
N ALA A 409 -12.95 -10.64 -15.92
CA ALA A 409 -13.65 -10.44 -14.66
C ALA A 409 -15.09 -10.98 -14.71
N ALA A 410 -15.79 -10.74 -15.82
CA ALA A 410 -17.14 -11.27 -16.06
C ALA A 410 -17.15 -12.82 -16.05
N HIS A 411 -16.16 -13.45 -16.69
CA HIS A 411 -16.02 -14.91 -16.75
C HIS A 411 -15.70 -15.55 -15.39
N HIS A 412 -15.14 -14.81 -14.44
CA HIS A 412 -14.90 -15.28 -13.08
C HIS A 412 -16.10 -15.12 -12.12
N ALA A 413 -17.29 -14.85 -12.66
CA ALA A 413 -18.50 -14.83 -11.85
C ALA A 413 -18.86 -16.23 -11.31
N PRO A 414 -19.50 -16.31 -10.13
CA PRO A 414 -20.10 -17.56 -9.67
C PRO A 414 -21.22 -17.99 -10.62
N SER A 415 -21.36 -19.30 -10.83
CA SER A 415 -22.47 -19.87 -11.60
C SER A 415 -23.05 -21.11 -10.96
N VAL A 416 -24.36 -21.30 -11.14
CA VAL A 416 -25.07 -22.50 -10.69
C VAL A 416 -24.42 -23.74 -11.29
N GLY A 417 -24.10 -24.72 -10.44
CA GLY A 417 -23.40 -25.94 -10.83
C GLY A 417 -22.13 -25.73 -11.66
N PHE A 418 -21.46 -24.57 -11.52
CA PHE A 418 -20.30 -24.18 -12.32
C PHE A 418 -20.57 -24.15 -13.84
N SER A 419 -21.81 -23.88 -14.23
CA SER A 419 -22.27 -23.98 -15.63
C SER A 419 -21.79 -22.87 -16.57
N GLN A 420 -21.29 -21.75 -16.03
CA GLN A 420 -20.80 -20.58 -16.78
C GLN A 420 -21.69 -20.22 -17.99
N PRO A 421 -23.00 -19.94 -17.76
CA PRO A 421 -24.00 -19.91 -18.82
C PRO A 421 -23.89 -18.70 -19.75
N TRP A 422 -23.04 -17.71 -19.43
CA TRP A 422 -22.99 -16.45 -20.15
C TRP A 422 -22.24 -16.53 -21.49
N ASP A 423 -22.69 -15.73 -22.46
CA ASP A 423 -21.93 -15.39 -23.66
C ASP A 423 -21.89 -13.87 -23.85
N PHE A 424 -20.92 -13.40 -24.64
CA PHE A 424 -20.64 -11.99 -24.86
C PHE A 424 -20.67 -11.66 -26.35
N ILE A 425 -21.58 -10.78 -26.77
CA ILE A 425 -21.65 -10.25 -28.13
C ILE A 425 -21.12 -8.82 -28.11
N LEU A 426 -19.98 -8.59 -28.75
CA LEU A 426 -19.32 -7.27 -28.82
C LEU A 426 -19.77 -6.56 -30.10
N ILE A 427 -20.40 -5.40 -29.96
CA ILE A 427 -20.96 -4.64 -31.07
C ILE A 427 -20.25 -3.30 -31.18
N THR A 428 -19.50 -3.14 -32.26
CA THR A 428 -18.86 -1.88 -32.66
C THR A 428 -19.48 -1.29 -33.93
N ASP A 429 -20.20 -2.09 -34.72
CA ASP A 429 -20.86 -1.68 -35.96
C ASP A 429 -21.94 -0.61 -35.70
N PRO A 430 -21.80 0.61 -36.26
CA PRO A 430 -22.79 1.67 -36.13
C PRO A 430 -24.19 1.30 -36.65
N ALA A 431 -24.28 0.45 -37.68
CA ALA A 431 -25.57 0.05 -38.24
C ALA A 431 -26.36 -0.81 -37.25
N ILE A 432 -25.69 -1.76 -36.59
CA ILE A 432 -26.29 -2.59 -35.54
C ILE A 432 -26.66 -1.72 -34.33
N LYS A 433 -25.77 -0.82 -33.89
CA LYS A 433 -26.08 0.12 -32.80
C LYS A 433 -27.30 0.99 -33.10
N GLN A 434 -27.46 1.42 -34.34
CA GLN A 434 -28.63 2.18 -34.79
C GLN A 434 -29.92 1.34 -34.71
N GLN A 435 -29.88 0.07 -35.11
CA GLN A 435 -31.03 -0.84 -34.98
C GLN A 435 -31.40 -1.06 -33.50
N LEU A 436 -30.40 -1.27 -32.63
CA LEU A 436 -30.62 -1.38 -31.18
C LEU A 436 -31.23 -0.11 -30.60
N LYS A 437 -30.76 1.07 -31.00
CA LYS A 437 -31.34 2.35 -30.58
C LYS A 437 -32.80 2.48 -31.00
N SER A 438 -33.14 2.10 -32.23
CA SER A 438 -34.53 2.11 -32.71
C SER A 438 -35.44 1.15 -31.94
N LEU A 439 -34.94 -0.05 -31.57
CA LEU A 439 -35.68 -0.96 -30.68
C LEU A 439 -35.91 -0.32 -29.31
N ALA A 440 -34.87 0.26 -28.72
CA ALA A 440 -34.95 0.89 -27.41
C ALA A 440 -35.91 2.08 -27.38
N ASP A 441 -35.91 2.91 -28.43
CA ASP A 441 -36.83 4.03 -28.55
C ASP A 441 -38.29 3.58 -28.68
N ARG A 442 -38.54 2.47 -29.40
CA ARG A 442 -39.88 1.90 -29.52
C ARG A 442 -40.40 1.43 -28.17
N GLU A 443 -39.61 0.65 -27.44
CA GLU A 443 -40.00 0.16 -26.10
C GLU A 443 -40.13 1.30 -25.09
N ARG A 444 -39.33 2.35 -25.23
CA ARG A 444 -39.48 3.57 -24.42
C ARG A 444 -40.85 4.23 -24.63
N GLN A 445 -41.34 4.31 -25.86
CA GLN A 445 -42.68 4.86 -26.12
C GLN A 445 -43.78 3.97 -25.55
N VAL A 446 -43.61 2.65 -25.58
CA VAL A 446 -44.54 1.70 -24.97
C VAL A 446 -44.54 1.85 -23.44
N GLN A 447 -43.35 1.91 -22.81
CA GLN A 447 -43.24 1.99 -21.35
C GLN A 447 -43.83 3.28 -20.78
N LYS A 448 -43.79 4.38 -21.55
CA LYS A 448 -44.45 5.65 -21.19
C LYS A 448 -45.92 5.45 -20.77
N LEU A 449 -46.62 4.52 -21.40
CA LEU A 449 -48.05 4.27 -21.17
C LEU A 449 -48.36 3.70 -19.78
N TYR A 450 -47.35 3.26 -19.03
CA TYR A 450 -47.50 2.77 -17.66
C TYR A 450 -47.37 3.88 -16.59
N PHE A 451 -47.16 5.12 -17.00
CA PHE A 451 -47.01 6.26 -16.10
C PHE A 451 -48.10 7.31 -16.33
N ASP A 452 -48.50 7.98 -15.26
CA ASP A 452 -49.30 9.20 -15.34
C ASP A 452 -48.52 10.32 -16.05
N ASP A 453 -49.20 11.31 -16.62
CA ASP A 453 -48.64 12.29 -17.56
C ASP A 453 -47.37 13.00 -17.05
N ASP A 454 -47.32 13.41 -15.78
CA ASP A 454 -46.15 14.09 -15.20
C ASP A 454 -44.93 13.16 -15.09
N ARG A 455 -45.15 11.90 -14.65
CA ARG A 455 -44.07 10.89 -14.57
C ARG A 455 -43.64 10.41 -15.95
N ALA A 456 -44.56 10.33 -16.89
CA ALA A 456 -44.28 10.01 -18.28
C ALA A 456 -43.35 11.05 -18.92
N GLN A 457 -43.56 12.34 -18.66
CA GLN A 457 -42.66 13.39 -19.16
C GLN A 457 -41.27 13.32 -18.53
N GLN A 458 -41.18 13.09 -17.22
CA GLN A 458 -39.90 12.91 -16.52
C GLN A 458 -39.13 11.68 -17.05
N PHE A 459 -39.83 10.56 -17.29
CA PHE A 459 -39.25 9.36 -17.90
C PHE A 459 -38.71 9.61 -19.31
N LEU A 460 -39.43 10.39 -20.12
CA LEU A 460 -39.00 10.80 -21.46
C LEU A 460 -37.81 11.77 -21.48
N GLN A 461 -37.42 12.35 -20.34
CA GLN A 461 -36.20 13.16 -20.25
C GLN A 461 -34.93 12.33 -19.97
N LEU A 462 -35.06 11.06 -19.58
CA LEU A 462 -33.91 10.19 -19.32
C LEU A 462 -33.17 9.80 -20.62
N LYS A 463 -31.96 10.31 -20.81
CA LYS A 463 -31.16 10.10 -22.02
C LYS A 463 -30.86 8.62 -22.33
N LEU A 464 -30.96 8.22 -23.60
CA LEU A 464 -30.59 6.91 -24.19
C LEU A 464 -29.48 7.02 -25.25
N GLU A 465 -28.81 8.16 -25.33
CA GLU A 465 -27.83 8.50 -26.35
C GLU A 465 -26.58 7.59 -26.28
N GLY A 466 -26.32 6.99 -25.11
CA GLY A 466 -25.18 6.11 -24.89
C GLY A 466 -25.04 4.91 -25.84
N LEU A 467 -26.12 4.40 -26.45
CA LEU A 467 -26.03 3.30 -27.44
C LEU A 467 -25.24 3.69 -28.69
N LEU A 468 -25.34 4.95 -29.11
CA LEU A 468 -24.65 5.45 -30.29
C LEU A 468 -23.30 6.08 -29.93
N GLU A 469 -23.20 6.69 -28.75
CA GLU A 469 -21.97 7.36 -28.27
C GLU A 469 -20.89 6.37 -27.84
N ALA A 470 -21.27 5.28 -27.16
CA ALA A 470 -20.30 4.34 -26.60
C ALA A 470 -19.53 3.61 -27.72
N PRO A 471 -18.19 3.49 -27.62
CA PRO A 471 -17.37 2.79 -28.60
C PRO A 471 -17.76 1.30 -28.71
N ILE A 472 -18.23 0.68 -27.63
CA ILE A 472 -18.65 -0.72 -27.60
C ILE A 472 -20.05 -0.82 -26.97
N VAL A 473 -20.94 -1.57 -27.61
CA VAL A 473 -22.15 -2.11 -26.99
C VAL A 473 -21.92 -3.60 -26.75
N LEU A 474 -21.99 -4.03 -25.50
CA LEU A 474 -21.79 -5.40 -25.08
C LEU A 474 -23.12 -6.02 -24.70
N VAL A 475 -23.53 -7.07 -25.41
CA VAL A 475 -24.73 -7.85 -25.06
C VAL A 475 -24.31 -9.13 -24.36
N ILE A 476 -24.74 -9.28 -23.11
CA ILE A 476 -24.51 -10.46 -22.30
C ILE A 476 -25.77 -11.33 -22.39
N THR A 477 -25.59 -12.58 -22.76
CA THR A 477 -26.69 -13.57 -22.86
C THR A 477 -26.49 -14.68 -21.84
N ALA A 478 -27.48 -15.57 -21.70
CA ALA A 478 -27.40 -16.80 -20.95
C ALA A 478 -27.91 -17.96 -21.81
N ASN A 479 -27.10 -18.98 -22.00
CA ASN A 479 -27.50 -20.25 -22.59
C ASN A 479 -28.14 -21.14 -21.51
N LEU A 480 -29.45 -21.35 -21.63
CA LEU A 480 -30.23 -22.08 -20.63
C LEU A 480 -29.95 -23.58 -20.60
N GLU A 481 -29.33 -24.11 -21.66
CA GLU A 481 -29.05 -25.53 -21.83
C GLU A 481 -27.57 -25.88 -21.53
N ARG A 482 -26.71 -24.88 -21.33
CA ARG A 482 -25.26 -25.10 -21.11
C ARG A 482 -25.00 -25.95 -19.86
N GLY A 483 -24.15 -26.96 -20.01
CA GLY A 483 -23.84 -27.93 -18.96
C GLY A 483 -24.81 -29.13 -18.89
N GLY A 484 -25.85 -29.16 -19.72
CA GLY A 484 -26.79 -30.29 -19.79
C GLY A 484 -27.82 -30.32 -18.65
N PRO A 485 -28.62 -31.38 -18.56
CA PRO A 485 -29.66 -31.51 -17.54
C PRO A 485 -29.09 -31.69 -16.13
N GLU A 486 -27.92 -32.30 -15.97
CA GLU A 486 -27.34 -32.68 -14.67
C GLU A 486 -26.68 -31.52 -13.89
N VAL A 487 -26.93 -30.26 -14.27
CA VAL A 487 -26.36 -29.10 -13.57
C VAL A 487 -26.92 -29.00 -12.16
N LEU A 488 -26.02 -29.16 -11.19
CA LEU A 488 -26.33 -29.14 -9.76
C LEU A 488 -27.08 -27.84 -9.37
N GLY A 489 -28.26 -27.99 -8.78
CA GLY A 489 -29.08 -26.89 -8.27
C GLY A 489 -29.97 -26.20 -9.30
N ARG A 490 -29.82 -26.47 -10.61
CA ARG A 490 -30.66 -25.84 -11.66
C ARG A 490 -32.10 -26.36 -11.65
N HIS A 491 -32.31 -27.65 -11.45
CA HIS A 491 -33.64 -28.27 -11.55
C HIS A 491 -34.69 -27.71 -10.58
N THR A 492 -34.26 -27.25 -9.41
CA THR A 492 -35.17 -26.71 -8.40
C THR A 492 -35.46 -25.23 -8.60
N MET A 493 -34.60 -24.51 -9.33
CA MET A 493 -34.70 -23.07 -9.60
C MET A 493 -34.01 -22.74 -10.93
N GLU A 494 -34.72 -22.85 -12.04
CA GLU A 494 -34.17 -22.72 -13.39
C GLU A 494 -33.56 -21.31 -13.64
N GLU A 495 -34.14 -20.29 -13.00
CA GLU A 495 -33.73 -18.89 -13.08
C GLU A 495 -32.32 -18.62 -12.56
N THR A 496 -31.75 -19.54 -11.76
CA THR A 496 -30.36 -19.46 -11.29
C THR A 496 -29.36 -19.39 -12.44
N THR A 497 -29.72 -19.90 -13.61
CA THR A 497 -28.93 -19.75 -14.84
C THR A 497 -28.84 -18.28 -15.27
N LEU A 498 -29.96 -17.55 -15.21
CA LEU A 498 -29.99 -16.11 -15.48
C LEU A 498 -29.27 -15.32 -14.39
N TYR A 499 -29.44 -15.69 -13.11
CA TYR A 499 -28.77 -15.02 -11.99
C TYR A 499 -27.24 -15.13 -12.09
N SER A 500 -26.74 -16.28 -12.55
CA SER A 500 -25.32 -16.48 -12.83
C SER A 500 -24.78 -15.48 -13.86
N ALA A 501 -25.54 -15.22 -14.94
CA ALA A 501 -25.18 -14.22 -15.93
C ALA A 501 -25.25 -12.78 -15.37
N VAL A 502 -26.19 -12.48 -14.46
CA VAL A 502 -26.24 -11.19 -13.75
C VAL A 502 -25.00 -10.99 -12.86
N CYS A 503 -24.48 -12.04 -12.22
CA CYS A 503 -23.22 -11.96 -11.50
C CYS A 503 -22.04 -11.60 -12.43
N ALA A 504 -22.01 -12.14 -13.65
CA ALA A 504 -21.02 -11.77 -14.67
C ALA A 504 -21.13 -10.28 -15.06
N VAL A 505 -22.36 -9.78 -15.23
CA VAL A 505 -22.61 -8.34 -15.46
C VAL A 505 -22.05 -7.51 -14.30
N GLN A 506 -22.30 -7.90 -13.05
CA GLN A 506 -21.84 -7.16 -11.88
C GLN A 506 -20.31 -7.14 -11.76
N ASN A 507 -19.64 -8.28 -11.98
CA ASN A 507 -18.18 -8.35 -11.97
C ASN A 507 -17.56 -7.44 -13.04
N LEU A 508 -18.11 -7.47 -14.25
CA LEU A 508 -17.68 -6.60 -15.34
C LEU A 508 -17.80 -5.12 -14.95
N TRP A 509 -18.91 -4.74 -14.33
CA TRP A 509 -19.17 -3.34 -13.94
C TRP A 509 -18.20 -2.85 -12.86
N LEU A 510 -17.87 -3.72 -11.90
CA LEU A 510 -16.90 -3.41 -10.85
C LEU A 510 -15.48 -3.29 -11.42
N ALA A 511 -15.08 -4.22 -12.29
CA ALA A 511 -13.80 -4.16 -12.98
C ALA A 511 -13.69 -2.90 -13.85
N ALA A 512 -14.74 -2.57 -14.61
CA ALA A 512 -14.78 -1.36 -15.43
C ALA A 512 -14.56 -0.12 -14.58
N ARG A 513 -15.23 -0.02 -13.42
CA ARG A 513 -15.03 1.11 -12.51
C ARG A 513 -13.59 1.20 -11.99
N ALA A 514 -12.96 0.07 -11.68
CA ALA A 514 -11.57 0.02 -11.25
C ALA A 514 -10.57 0.43 -12.35
N GLU A 515 -10.89 0.10 -13.61
CA GLU A 515 -10.11 0.44 -14.82
C GLU A 515 -10.39 1.87 -15.33
N GLY A 516 -11.28 2.62 -14.66
CA GLY A 516 -11.69 3.96 -15.11
C GLY A 516 -12.63 3.97 -16.33
N VAL A 517 -13.18 2.82 -16.71
CA VAL A 517 -14.14 2.65 -17.80
C VAL A 517 -15.57 2.84 -17.29
N ALA A 518 -16.36 3.59 -18.04
CA ALA A 518 -17.78 3.79 -17.80
C ALA A 518 -18.60 2.64 -18.40
N VAL A 519 -19.66 2.26 -17.69
CA VAL A 519 -20.65 1.28 -18.14
C VAL A 519 -22.04 1.81 -17.87
N GLY A 520 -22.96 1.62 -18.81
CA GLY A 520 -24.37 1.98 -18.69
C GLY A 520 -25.26 0.83 -19.15
N TRP A 521 -26.33 0.53 -18.42
CA TRP A 521 -27.25 -0.55 -18.76
C TRP A 521 -28.49 0.01 -19.44
N VAL A 522 -28.74 -0.43 -20.68
CA VAL A 522 -29.98 -0.14 -21.40
C VAL A 522 -30.95 -1.31 -21.28
N SER A 523 -32.05 -1.12 -20.53
CA SER A 523 -33.00 -2.20 -20.20
C SER A 523 -34.31 -2.15 -21.00
N LEU A 524 -34.42 -1.25 -21.98
CA LEU A 524 -35.63 -1.01 -22.76
C LEU A 524 -35.65 -1.87 -24.02
N PHE A 525 -35.76 -3.18 -23.88
CA PHE A 525 -35.78 -4.09 -25.02
C PHE A 525 -36.83 -5.18 -24.85
N GLU A 526 -37.57 -5.45 -25.93
CA GLU A 526 -38.36 -6.68 -26.07
C GLU A 526 -37.43 -7.82 -26.52
N PRO A 527 -37.24 -8.88 -25.69
CA PRO A 527 -36.25 -9.92 -25.95
C PRO A 527 -36.39 -10.63 -27.30
N ARG A 528 -37.60 -10.71 -27.88
CA ARG A 528 -37.80 -11.32 -29.21
C ARG A 528 -37.15 -10.50 -30.32
N HIS A 529 -37.31 -9.18 -30.31
CA HIS A 529 -36.73 -8.31 -31.34
C HIS A 529 -35.20 -8.21 -31.19
N LEU A 530 -34.70 -8.17 -29.95
CA LEU A 530 -33.26 -8.16 -29.69
C LEU A 530 -32.57 -9.42 -30.24
N ARG A 531 -33.20 -10.60 -30.06
CA ARG A 531 -32.70 -11.86 -30.64
C ARG A 531 -32.70 -11.86 -32.16
N GLN A 532 -33.72 -11.28 -32.80
CA GLN A 532 -33.79 -11.18 -34.26
C GLN A 532 -32.68 -10.30 -34.83
N VAL A 533 -32.45 -9.12 -34.23
CA VAL A 533 -31.40 -8.17 -34.68
C VAL A 533 -30.00 -8.75 -34.53
N LEU A 534 -29.76 -9.51 -33.46
CA LEU A 534 -28.44 -10.06 -33.13
C LEU A 534 -28.27 -11.53 -33.52
N GLU A 535 -29.23 -12.09 -34.27
CA GLU A 535 -29.22 -13.48 -34.73
C GLU A 535 -29.00 -14.50 -33.58
N ILE A 536 -29.52 -14.20 -32.40
CA ILE A 536 -29.34 -15.04 -31.20
C ILE A 536 -30.21 -16.31 -31.33
N PRO A 537 -29.62 -17.51 -31.24
CA PRO A 537 -30.34 -18.77 -31.37
C PRO A 537 -31.49 -18.96 -30.35
N PRO A 538 -32.48 -19.82 -30.65
CA PRO A 538 -33.40 -20.35 -29.66
C PRO A 538 -32.64 -20.99 -28.48
N GLY A 539 -33.19 -20.90 -27.26
CA GLY A 539 -32.53 -21.42 -26.04
C GLY A 539 -31.50 -20.47 -25.40
N ILE A 540 -31.10 -19.40 -26.09
CA ILE A 540 -30.23 -18.35 -25.54
C ILE A 540 -31.06 -17.10 -25.24
N GLN A 541 -30.95 -16.61 -24.01
CA GLN A 541 -31.70 -15.45 -23.53
C GLN A 541 -30.78 -14.24 -23.35
N PRO A 542 -31.08 -13.07 -23.96
CA PRO A 542 -30.40 -11.83 -23.62
C PRO A 542 -30.65 -11.45 -22.17
N VAL A 543 -29.59 -11.05 -21.45
CA VAL A 543 -29.62 -10.67 -20.03
C VAL A 543 -29.34 -9.19 -19.86
N ALA A 544 -28.29 -8.65 -20.48
CA ALA A 544 -27.92 -7.25 -20.37
C ALA A 544 -27.45 -6.67 -21.71
N VAL A 545 -27.79 -5.40 -21.95
CA VAL A 545 -27.23 -4.59 -23.04
C VAL A 545 -26.48 -3.44 -22.40
N LEU A 546 -25.15 -3.48 -22.48
CA LEU A 546 -24.26 -2.56 -21.79
C LEU A 546 -23.53 -1.66 -22.79
N CYS A 547 -23.63 -0.35 -22.58
CA CYS A 547 -22.75 0.62 -23.25
C CYS A 547 -21.43 0.67 -22.47
N VAL A 548 -20.29 0.50 -23.15
CA VAL A 548 -18.95 0.46 -22.54
C VAL A 548 -18.05 1.47 -23.23
N GLY A 549 -17.43 2.37 -22.46
CA GLY A 549 -16.59 3.45 -23.00
C GLY A 549 -16.02 4.35 -21.92
N TYR A 550 -15.42 5.48 -22.30
CA TYR A 550 -15.00 6.51 -21.35
C TYR A 550 -16.07 7.58 -21.16
N THR A 551 -16.05 8.27 -20.04
CA THR A 551 -16.94 9.40 -19.75
C THR A 551 -16.14 10.52 -19.08
N ASP A 552 -16.51 11.78 -19.30
CA ASP A 552 -15.84 12.92 -18.68
C ASP A 552 -16.22 13.08 -17.19
N HIS A 553 -17.34 12.49 -16.76
CA HIS A 553 -17.83 12.65 -15.40
C HIS A 553 -18.46 11.37 -14.85
N PHE A 554 -17.92 10.87 -13.73
CA PHE A 554 -18.61 9.91 -12.86
C PHE A 554 -19.40 10.66 -11.78
N PRO A 555 -20.74 10.68 -11.82
CA PRO A 555 -21.52 11.45 -10.85
C PRO A 555 -21.33 10.91 -9.43
N PRO A 556 -21.28 11.79 -8.39
CA PRO A 556 -21.06 11.37 -7.01
C PRO A 556 -22.23 10.54 -6.45
N GLU A 557 -23.42 10.65 -7.01
CA GLU A 557 -24.61 9.86 -6.65
C GLU A 557 -25.32 9.29 -7.89
N PRO A 558 -26.20 8.26 -7.74
CA PRO A 558 -26.99 7.75 -8.86
C PRO A 558 -27.87 8.84 -9.48
N GLN A 559 -27.88 8.94 -10.82
CA GLN A 559 -28.60 10.00 -11.54
C GLN A 559 -30.10 10.03 -11.20
N LEU A 560 -30.72 8.87 -10.98
CA LEU A 560 -32.14 8.77 -10.60
C LEU A 560 -32.42 9.40 -9.23
N LYS A 561 -31.47 9.37 -8.29
CA LYS A 561 -31.58 10.09 -7.02
C LYS A 561 -31.46 11.60 -7.24
N THR A 562 -30.51 12.03 -8.07
CA THR A 562 -30.30 13.46 -8.38
C THR A 562 -31.53 14.11 -9.03
N VAL A 563 -32.24 13.39 -9.90
CA VAL A 563 -33.50 13.86 -10.50
C VAL A 563 -34.74 13.55 -9.65
N ARG A 564 -34.56 13.10 -8.41
CA ARG A 564 -35.62 12.75 -7.43
C ARG A 564 -36.62 11.71 -7.96
N TRP A 565 -36.16 10.78 -8.79
CA TRP A 565 -36.97 9.67 -9.28
C TRP A 565 -37.22 8.62 -8.19
N ALA A 566 -36.18 8.30 -7.40
CA ALA A 566 -36.25 7.40 -6.26
C ALA A 566 -35.08 7.64 -5.28
N ASP A 567 -35.32 7.38 -4.00
CA ASP A 567 -34.29 7.36 -2.96
C ASP A 567 -33.82 5.95 -2.65
N ALA A 568 -32.60 5.83 -2.09
CA ALA A 568 -32.09 4.56 -1.61
C ALA A 568 -32.79 4.16 -0.31
N LEU A 569 -33.24 2.90 -0.22
CA LEU A 569 -33.75 2.33 1.02
C LEU A 569 -32.60 2.08 2.00
N ALA A 570 -32.86 2.24 3.29
CA ALA A 570 -31.87 1.91 4.31
C ALA A 570 -31.67 0.39 4.37
N VAL A 571 -30.42 -0.08 4.48
CA VAL A 571 -30.11 -1.53 4.52
C VAL A 571 -30.91 -2.26 5.60
N LYS A 572 -31.08 -1.64 6.78
CA LYS A 572 -31.87 -2.21 7.88
C LYS A 572 -33.34 -2.52 7.55
N GLU A 573 -33.93 -1.82 6.58
CA GLU A 573 -35.31 -2.07 6.12
C GLU A 573 -35.39 -3.29 5.19
N LEU A 574 -34.25 -3.71 4.64
CA LEU A 574 -34.13 -4.83 3.71
C LEU A 574 -33.62 -6.11 4.40
N VAL A 575 -33.30 -6.05 5.69
CA VAL A 575 -32.78 -7.20 6.45
C VAL A 575 -33.85 -7.74 7.39
N HIS A 576 -34.27 -8.98 7.13
CA HIS A 576 -35.21 -9.75 7.96
C HIS A 576 -34.44 -10.85 8.73
N TRP A 577 -34.72 -11.04 10.02
CA TRP A 577 -34.05 -12.06 10.83
C TRP A 577 -34.80 -13.38 10.83
N GLN A 578 -34.13 -14.47 10.42
CA GLN A 578 -34.63 -15.85 10.38
C GLN A 578 -35.78 -16.09 9.39
N THR A 579 -36.81 -15.25 9.37
CA THR A 579 -37.96 -15.35 8.47
C THR A 579 -38.32 -13.97 7.92
N TRP A 580 -39.09 -13.93 6.82
CA TRP A 580 -39.57 -12.68 6.22
C TRP A 580 -40.33 -11.77 7.20
N THR A 581 -41.05 -12.37 8.14
CA THR A 581 -41.83 -11.66 9.18
C THR A 581 -41.07 -11.45 10.48
N GLY A 582 -39.83 -11.92 10.58
CA GLY A 582 -38.99 -11.77 11.76
C GLY A 582 -38.54 -10.31 11.97
N THR A 583 -38.31 -9.95 13.23
CA THR A 583 -37.81 -8.62 13.61
C THR A 583 -36.39 -8.39 13.10
N THR A 584 -35.97 -7.13 12.92
CA THR A 584 -34.56 -6.82 12.61
C THR A 584 -33.62 -7.44 13.66
N PRO A 585 -32.49 -8.03 13.26
CA PRO A 585 -31.54 -8.62 14.21
C PRO A 585 -31.01 -7.58 15.21
N PRO A 586 -30.66 -7.99 16.44
CA PRO A 586 -30.34 -7.07 17.54
C PRO A 586 -29.07 -6.21 17.34
N THR A 587 -28.27 -6.44 16.31
CA THR A 587 -26.93 -5.84 16.14
C THR A 587 -26.60 -5.33 14.72
N LEU A 588 -27.61 -5.01 13.90
CA LEU A 588 -27.42 -4.47 12.54
C LEU A 588 -27.67 -2.96 12.41
#